data_AF-D8SLW7-F1
#
_entry.id   AF-D8SLW7-F1
#
_cell.length_a   1.000
_cell.length_b   1.000
_cell.length_c   1.000
_cell.angle_alpha   90.00
_cell.angle_beta   90.00
_cell.angle_gamma   90.00
#
_symmetry.space_group_name_H-M   'P 1'
#
loop_
_entity.id
_entity.type
_entity.pdbx_description
1 polymer ?
#
loop_
_entity_poly.entity_id
_entity_poly.type
_entity_poly.pdbx_seq_one_letter_code
_entity_poly.pdbx_strand_id
1 'polypeptide(L)' 'FLGKDSTRYQNTVLVNKEVYDAVHNFKKGKKEGVDLFDKLDTSNLNAHLKK' A
#
# COMPACT_ATOMS: atom_id res chain seq x y z
N PHE A 1 -3.49 10.57 -1.10
CA PHE A 1 -2.05 10.94 -1.05
C PHE A 1 -1.72 11.80 -2.27
N LEU A 2 -0.56 12.47 -2.31
CA LEU A 2 -0.11 13.16 -3.53
C LEU A 2 0.69 12.17 -4.37
N GLY A 3 0.27 11.95 -5.61
CA GLY A 3 0.89 11.01 -6.54
C GLY A 3 1.89 11.68 -7.48
N LYS A 4 2.02 11.14 -8.69
CA LYS A 4 2.84 11.71 -9.76
C LYS A 4 2.47 13.18 -10.00
N ASP A 5 3.49 14.01 -10.23
CA ASP A 5 3.35 15.45 -10.48
C ASP A 5 2.61 16.18 -9.34
N SER A 6 2.69 15.65 -8.12
CA SER A 6 1.96 16.14 -6.92
C SER A 6 0.43 16.17 -7.08
N THR A 7 -0.12 15.39 -8.01
CA THR A 7 -1.57 15.33 -8.23
C THR A 7 -2.24 14.60 -7.07
N ARG A 8 -3.27 15.20 -6.47
CA ARG A 8 -4.01 14.60 -5.35
C ARG A 8 -4.83 13.40 -5.80
N TYR A 9 -4.60 12.25 -5.16
CA TYR A 9 -5.48 11.09 -5.22
C TYR A 9 -6.34 11.02 -3.95
N GLN A 10 -7.66 11.03 -4.14
CA GLN A 10 -8.67 10.82 -3.11
C GLN A 10 -9.74 9.89 -3.66
N ASN A 11 -9.97 8.77 -2.97
CA ASN A 11 -10.94 7.76 -3.38
C ASN A 11 -11.47 7.02 -2.15
N THR A 12 -12.75 6.67 -2.17
CA THR A 12 -13.38 5.76 -1.20
C THR A 12 -13.75 4.50 -1.95
N VAL A 13 -13.15 3.37 -1.54
CA VAL A 13 -13.27 2.11 -2.26
C VAL A 13 -13.71 1.01 -1.30
N LEU A 14 -14.74 0.27 -1.70
CA LEU A 14 -15.14 -0.96 -1.01
C LEU A 14 -14.14 -2.06 -1.37
N VAL A 15 -13.59 -2.73 -0.36
CA VAL A 15 -12.61 -3.81 -0.53
C VAL A 15 -13.09 -5.07 0.18
N ASN A 16 -12.53 -6.22 -0.22
CA ASN A 16 -12.76 -7.47 0.49
C ASN A 16 -12.29 -7.37 1.95
N LYS A 17 -12.98 -8.06 2.86
CA LYS A 17 -12.66 -8.06 4.29
C LYS A 17 -11.19 -8.39 4.56
N GLU A 18 -10.65 -9.39 3.86
CA GLU A 18 -9.26 -9.81 4.00
C GLU A 18 -8.26 -8.70 3.66
N VAL A 19 -8.56 -7.88 2.64
CA VAL A 19 -7.72 -6.73 2.26
C VAL A 19 -7.78 -5.65 3.34
N TYR A 20 -8.96 -5.38 3.89
CA TYR A 20 -9.12 -4.41 4.97
C TYR A 20 -8.32 -4.83 6.21
N ASP A 21 -8.47 -6.08 6.64
CA ASP A 21 -7.79 -6.63 7.81
C ASP A 21 -6.26 -6.64 7.60
N ALA A 22 -5.79 -7.01 6.41
CA ALA A 22 -4.37 -6.99 6.07
C ALA A 22 -3.78 -5.58 6.14
N VAL A 23 -4.44 -4.58 5.55
CA VAL A 23 -3.99 -3.18 5.59
C VAL A 23 -3.98 -2.66 7.03
N HIS A 24 -4.99 -3.00 7.84
CA HIS A 24 -5.02 -2.64 9.26
C HIS A 24 -3.81 -3.22 10.01
N ASN A 25 -3.52 -4.51 9.79
CA ASN A 25 -2.36 -5.17 10.39
C ASN A 25 -1.03 -4.57 9.94
N PHE A 26 -0.89 -4.21 8.66
CA PHE A 26 0.32 -3.56 8.15
C PHE A 26 0.58 -2.18 8.78
N LYS A 27 -0.45 -1.49 9.25
CA LYS A 27 -0.30 -0.20 9.97
C LYS A 27 -0.01 -0.38 11.46
N LYS A 28 -0.35 -1.52 12.06
CA LYS A 28 -0.27 -1.73 13.50
C LYS A 28 1.16 -1.57 14.01
N GLY A 29 1.36 -0.68 14.99
CA GLY A 29 2.67 -0.41 15.59
C GLY A 29 3.61 0.44 14.74
N LYS A 30 3.21 0.87 13.53
CA LYS A 30 4.00 1.79 12.70
C LYS A 30 3.73 3.24 13.11
N LYS A 31 4.80 4.04 13.10
CA LYS A 31 4.71 5.50 13.24
C LYS A 31 4.26 6.13 11.91
N GLU A 32 3.77 7.35 11.98
CA GLU A 32 3.51 8.14 10.78
C GLU A 32 4.80 8.32 9.96
N GLY A 33 4.67 8.30 8.63
CA GLY A 33 5.79 8.41 7.71
C GLY A 33 6.55 7.11 7.44
N VAL A 34 6.26 6.01 8.15
CA VAL A 34 6.82 4.68 7.83
C VAL A 34 6.02 4.03 6.70
N ASP A 35 6.72 3.36 5.78
CA ASP A 35 6.10 2.68 4.64
C ASP A 35 5.06 1.63 5.06
N LEU A 36 3.90 1.67 4.40
CA LEU A 36 2.82 0.71 4.63
C LEU A 36 3.25 -0.71 4.26
N PHE A 37 3.93 -0.87 3.13
CA PHE A 37 4.45 -2.14 2.62
C PHE A 37 5.98 -2.19 2.75
N ASP A 38 6.46 -2.17 3.98
CA ASP A 38 7.88 -2.10 4.37
C ASP A 38 8.74 -3.29 3.92
N LYS A 39 8.10 -4.41 3.53
CA LYS A 39 8.76 -5.63 3.05
C LYS A 39 8.55 -5.87 1.56
N LEU A 40 7.99 -4.90 0.83
CA LEU A 40 7.70 -5.00 -0.60
C LEU A 40 8.31 -3.80 -1.32
N ASP A 41 9.05 -4.09 -2.38
CA ASP A 41 9.51 -3.08 -3.33
C ASP A 41 9.02 -3.40 -4.74
N THR A 42 9.19 -2.43 -5.65
CA THR A 42 8.77 -2.55 -7.03
C THR A 42 9.55 -3.63 -7.79
N SER A 43 10.80 -3.91 -7.43
CA SER A 43 11.63 -4.94 -8.06
C SER A 43 11.07 -6.34 -7.79
N ASN A 44 10.79 -6.64 -6.52
CA ASN A 44 10.22 -7.90 -6.06
C ASN A 44 8.81 -8.12 -6.63
N LEU A 45 7.99 -7.05 -6.64
CA LEU A 45 6.67 -7.09 -7.26
C LEU A 45 6.76 -7.42 -8.76
N ASN A 46 7.63 -6.71 -9.49
CA ASN A 46 7.80 -6.93 -10.92
C ASN A 46 8.38 -8.32 -11.24
N ALA A 47 9.28 -8.84 -10.40
CA ALA A 47 9.82 -10.18 -10.57
C ALA A 47 8.74 -11.27 -10.44
N HIS A 48 7.79 -11.08 -9.51
CA HIS A 48 6.64 -11.99 -9.37
C HIS A 48 5.67 -11.89 -10.57
N LEU A 49 5.40 -10.67 -11.06
CA LEU A 49 4.45 -10.42 -12.14
C LEU A 49 4.98 -10.77 -13.55
N LYS A 50 6.30 -10.84 -13.74
CA LYS A 50 6.93 -11.19 -15.03
C LYS A 50 6.87 -12.68 -15.38
N LYS A 51 6.08 -13.48 -14.65
CA LYS A 51 5.84 -14.89 -14.96
C LYS A 51 4.77 -15.07 -16.02
#